data_AF-A0A7S1ART9-F1
#
_entry.id   AF-A0A7S1ART9-F1
#
_cell.length_a   1.000
_cell.length_b   1.000
_cell.length_c   1.000
_cell.angle_alpha   90.00
_cell.angle_beta   90.00
_cell.angle_gamma   90.00
#
_symmetry.space_group_name_H-M   'P 1'
#
loop_
_entity.id
_entity.type
_entity.pdbx_description
1 polymer ?
#
loop_
_entity_poly.entity_id
_entity_poly.type
_entity_poly.pdbx_seq_one_letter_code
_entity_poly.pdbx_strand_id
1 'polypeptide(L)'
;QEPFTSPGVKGTEKTDVEERSWFCEAALWTHWVHVGRVVAMASSQLTLVSVEFAVDALHKDRLARDVSIAYGAQFHKCVCHARPPSSFWPSDLFVPSANFIDIVEHMDLDRELQTFIAMHALRRRKDVKVNLTTQKS
;
A
#
# COMPACT_ATOMS: atom_id res chain seq x y z
N GLN A 1 -15.71 12.07 -12.19
CA GLN A 1 -14.86 13.25 -12.44
C GLN A 1 -13.89 12.87 -13.56
N GLU A 2 -13.79 13.65 -14.64
CA GLU A 2 -12.82 13.35 -15.70
C GLU A 2 -11.40 13.66 -15.18
N PRO A 3 -10.46 12.70 -15.23
CA PRO A 3 -9.15 12.85 -14.58
C PRO A 3 -8.28 13.98 -15.16
N PHE A 4 -8.62 14.50 -16.34
CA PHE A 4 -7.81 15.46 -17.09
C PHE A 4 -8.23 16.93 -16.90
N THR A 5 -9.27 17.23 -16.11
CA THR A 5 -9.78 18.60 -15.96
C THR A 5 -9.32 19.29 -14.67
N SER A 6 -8.50 18.64 -13.84
CA SER A 6 -7.99 19.25 -12.62
C SER A 6 -6.95 20.34 -12.97
N PRO A 7 -7.09 21.58 -12.46
CA PRO A 7 -6.27 22.74 -12.86
C PRO A 7 -4.76 22.66 -12.50
N GLY A 8 -4.29 21.52 -11.97
CA GLY A 8 -2.90 21.28 -11.59
C GLY A 8 -2.11 20.32 -12.49
N VAL A 9 -2.73 19.70 -13.51
CA VAL A 9 -2.04 18.74 -14.39
C VAL A 9 -1.23 19.50 -15.45
N LYS A 10 0.10 19.50 -15.32
CA LYS A 10 1.02 20.20 -16.26
C LYS A 10 1.52 19.33 -17.42
N GLY A 11 1.22 18.04 -17.41
CA GLY A 11 1.65 17.10 -18.46
C GLY A 11 1.16 15.67 -18.19
N THR A 12 1.30 14.80 -19.19
CA THR A 12 1.00 13.37 -19.08
C THR A 12 2.30 12.58 -19.08
N GLU A 13 2.51 11.77 -18.04
CA GLU A 13 3.60 10.81 -17.97
C GLU A 13 3.05 9.40 -18.26
N LYS A 14 3.84 8.57 -18.95
CA LYS A 14 3.54 7.16 -19.17
C LYS A 14 4.52 6.34 -18.38
N THR A 15 3.98 5.42 -17.58
CA THR A 15 4.77 4.53 -16.75
C THR A 15 4.21 3.12 -16.91
N ASP A 16 5.08 2.18 -17.26
CA ASP A 16 4.71 0.77 -17.33
C ASP A 16 4.56 0.21 -15.93
N VAL A 17 3.49 -0.56 -15.71
CA VAL A 17 3.20 -1.23 -14.44
C VAL A 17 3.65 -2.67 -14.55
N GLU A 18 4.58 -3.07 -13.69
CA GLU A 18 5.15 -4.43 -13.72
C GLU A 18 4.12 -5.49 -13.28
N GLU A 19 4.31 -6.72 -13.73
CA GLU A 19 3.52 -7.85 -13.23
C GLU A 19 3.66 -7.98 -11.71
N ARG A 20 2.56 -8.32 -11.03
CA ARG A 20 2.49 -8.49 -9.56
C ARG A 20 2.83 -7.22 -8.76
N SER A 21 2.82 -6.06 -9.40
CA SER A 21 2.90 -4.77 -8.70
C SER A 21 1.50 -4.22 -8.40
N TRP A 22 1.44 -3.33 -7.42
CA TRP A 22 0.23 -2.58 -7.12
C TRP A 22 0.15 -1.34 -8.02
N PHE A 23 -1.06 -1.02 -8.47
CA PHE A 23 -1.41 0.34 -8.84
C PHE A 23 -2.60 0.77 -7.99
N CYS A 24 -2.65 2.05 -7.68
CA CYS A 24 -3.65 2.70 -6.87
C CYS A 24 -3.81 2.13 -5.45
N GLU A 25 -2.71 1.81 -4.78
CA GLU A 25 -2.73 1.45 -3.36
C GLU A 25 -3.37 2.56 -2.50
N ALA A 26 -3.23 3.82 -2.89
CA ALA A 26 -3.84 4.95 -2.19
C ALA A 26 -5.37 4.79 -2.02
N ALA A 27 -6.06 4.16 -2.96
CA ALA A 27 -7.50 3.90 -2.86
C ALA A 27 -7.88 2.83 -1.82
N LEU A 28 -6.92 1.99 -1.39
CA LEU A 28 -7.15 1.03 -0.32
C LEU A 28 -7.19 1.71 1.05
N TRP A 29 -6.39 2.77 1.23
CA TRP A 29 -6.17 3.39 2.54
C TRP A 29 -6.84 4.76 2.71
N THR A 30 -7.27 5.38 1.60
CA THR A 30 -7.80 6.75 1.60
C THR A 30 -8.97 6.90 0.64
N HIS A 31 -9.74 7.99 0.79
CA HIS A 31 -10.70 8.41 -0.23
C HIS A 31 -9.94 8.99 -1.43
N TRP A 32 -9.45 8.11 -2.30
CA TRP A 32 -8.63 8.46 -3.44
C TRP A 32 -9.47 8.73 -4.69
N VAL A 33 -9.07 9.74 -5.45
CA VAL A 33 -9.58 10.00 -6.80
C VAL A 33 -8.43 9.72 -7.77
N HIS A 34 -8.63 8.76 -8.68
CA HIS A 34 -7.62 8.42 -9.69
C HIS A 34 -7.20 9.65 -10.49
N VAL A 35 -5.90 9.78 -10.72
CA VAL A 35 -5.28 10.90 -11.43
C VAL A 35 -4.68 10.49 -12.78
N GLY A 36 -4.78 9.21 -13.14
CA GLY A 36 -4.28 8.67 -14.39
C GLY A 36 -5.28 7.78 -15.13
N ARG A 37 -4.79 7.20 -16.23
CA ARG A 37 -5.48 6.18 -17.01
C ARG A 37 -4.60 4.95 -17.12
N VAL A 38 -5.14 3.80 -16.73
CA VAL A 38 -4.49 2.50 -16.90
C VAL A 38 -5.00 1.85 -18.18
N VAL A 39 -4.07 1.31 -18.99
CA VAL A 39 -4.37 0.59 -20.23
C VAL A 39 -3.60 -0.73 -20.21
N ALA A 40 -4.29 -1.84 -20.42
CA ALA A 40 -3.63 -3.15 -20.54
C ALA A 40 -2.95 -3.25 -21.92
N MET A 41 -1.64 -3.48 -21.92
CA MET A 41 -0.83 -3.63 -23.15
C MET A 41 -0.75 -5.09 -23.64
N ALA A 42 -1.15 -6.04 -22.79
CA ALA A 42 -1.21 -7.46 -23.05
C ALA A 42 -2.43 -8.07 -22.34
N SER A 43 -2.66 -9.38 -22.51
CA SER A 43 -3.65 -10.11 -21.70
C SER A 43 -3.26 -10.03 -20.23
N SER A 44 -4.08 -9.37 -19.43
CA SER A 44 -3.82 -9.13 -18.01
C SER A 44 -5.00 -9.53 -17.15
N GLN A 45 -4.72 -9.97 -15.93
CA GLN A 45 -5.72 -10.22 -14.91
C GLN A 45 -5.61 -9.14 -13.83
N LEU A 46 -6.73 -8.50 -13.51
CA LEU A 46 -6.80 -7.52 -12.44
C LEU A 46 -7.46 -8.15 -11.22
N THR A 47 -6.88 -7.91 -10.05
CA THR A 47 -7.49 -8.27 -8.77
C THR A 47 -8.04 -7.00 -8.15
N LEU A 48 -9.35 -6.95 -7.95
CA LEU A 48 -10.00 -5.85 -7.25
C LEU A 48 -10.22 -6.25 -5.79
N VAL A 49 -9.94 -5.32 -4.88
CA VAL A 49 -10.23 -5.46 -3.46
C VAL A 49 -11.44 -4.59 -3.15
N SER A 50 -12.56 -5.19 -2.75
CA SER A 50 -13.68 -4.43 -2.20
C SER A 50 -13.34 -4.01 -0.78
N VAL A 51 -13.50 -2.70 -0.51
CA VAL A 51 -13.23 -2.13 0.79
C VAL A 51 -14.19 -2.70 1.84
N GLU A 52 -15.46 -2.91 1.50
CA GLU A 52 -16.43 -3.48 2.44
C GLU A 52 -16.00 -4.89 2.89
N PHE A 53 -15.67 -5.76 1.93
CA PHE A 53 -15.23 -7.12 2.27
C PHE A 53 -13.86 -7.15 2.94
N ALA A 54 -12.95 -6.22 2.59
CA ALA A 54 -11.67 -6.10 3.27
C ALA A 54 -11.85 -5.70 4.73
N VAL A 55 -12.70 -4.70 5.00
CA VAL A 55 -13.04 -4.27 6.36
C VAL A 55 -13.67 -5.40 7.14
N ASP A 56 -14.63 -6.14 6.58
CA ASP A 56 -15.26 -7.30 7.23
C ASP A 56 -14.26 -8.42 7.52
N ALA A 57 -13.31 -8.66 6.60
CA ALA A 57 -12.25 -9.64 6.81
C ALA A 57 -11.31 -9.21 7.94
N LEU A 58 -10.91 -7.94 7.98
CA LEU A 58 -10.06 -7.39 9.03
C LEU A 58 -10.74 -7.47 10.40
N HIS A 59 -12.06 -7.24 10.49
CA HIS A 59 -12.79 -7.35 11.76
C HIS A 59 -12.75 -8.75 12.40
N LYS A 60 -12.43 -9.80 11.63
CA LYS A 60 -12.32 -11.18 12.15
C LYS A 60 -11.03 -11.42 12.94
N ASP A 61 -10.02 -10.58 12.75
CA ASP A 61 -8.73 -10.67 13.43
C ASP A 61 -8.38 -9.29 14.02
N ARG A 62 -8.43 -9.19 15.36
CA ARG A 62 -8.16 -7.94 16.08
C ARG A 62 -6.81 -7.35 15.69
N LEU A 63 -5.78 -8.18 15.60
CA LEU A 63 -4.44 -7.72 15.29
C LEU A 63 -4.36 -7.20 13.85
N ALA A 64 -4.88 -7.97 12.88
CA ALA A 64 -4.87 -7.54 11.49
C ALA A 64 -5.60 -6.20 11.34
N ARG A 65 -6.76 -6.05 11.98
CA ARG A 65 -7.49 -4.78 12.03
C ARG A 65 -6.67 -3.65 12.62
N ASP A 66 -6.09 -3.83 13.81
CA ASP A 66 -5.39 -2.76 14.52
C ASP A 66 -4.13 -2.32 13.74
N VAL A 67 -3.40 -3.26 13.14
CA VAL A 67 -2.27 -2.96 12.24
C VAL A 67 -2.74 -2.23 10.98
N SER A 68 -3.82 -2.69 10.34
CA SER A 68 -4.35 -2.03 9.13
C SER A 68 -4.85 -0.62 9.41
N ILE A 69 -5.46 -0.36 10.58
CA ILE A 69 -5.86 0.98 11.00
C ILE A 69 -4.62 1.88 11.17
N ALA A 70 -3.60 1.40 11.89
CA ALA A 70 -2.37 2.17 12.10
C ALA A 70 -1.64 2.45 10.78
N TYR A 71 -1.58 1.46 9.89
CA TYR A 71 -0.96 1.58 8.57
C TYR A 71 -1.72 2.58 7.71
N GLY A 72 -3.04 2.43 7.59
CA GLY A 72 -3.89 3.33 6.80
C GLY A 72 -3.83 4.77 7.32
N ALA A 73 -3.84 4.97 8.65
CA ALA A 73 -3.71 6.28 9.26
C ALA A 73 -2.35 6.94 8.93
N GLN A 74 -1.26 6.17 8.97
CA GLN A 74 0.06 6.69 8.62
C GLN A 74 0.20 6.94 7.11
N PHE A 75 -0.30 6.04 6.26
CA PHE A 75 -0.35 6.23 4.80
C PHE A 75 -1.12 7.51 4.44
N HIS A 76 -2.28 7.73 5.06
CA HIS A 76 -3.09 8.94 4.87
C HIS A 76 -2.30 10.20 5.22
N LYS A 77 -1.52 10.20 6.31
CA LYS A 77 -0.64 11.33 6.62
C LYS A 77 0.38 11.56 5.50
N CYS A 78 1.00 10.52 4.95
CA CYS A 78 1.93 10.67 3.84
C CYS A 78 1.27 11.31 2.62
N VAL A 79 0.05 10.88 2.26
CA VAL A 79 -0.75 11.51 1.19
C VAL A 79 -1.01 13.00 1.46
N CYS A 80 -1.41 13.38 2.68
CA CYS A 80 -1.66 14.78 3.01
C CYS A 80 -0.41 15.67 2.97
N HIS A 81 0.77 15.10 3.24
CA HIS A 81 2.06 15.82 3.21
C HIS A 81 2.72 15.81 1.83
N ALA A 82 2.26 14.97 0.90
CA ALA A 82 2.75 14.89 -0.47
C ALA A 82 2.28 16.10 -1.31
N ARG A 83 2.91 17.25 -1.07
CA ARG A 83 2.65 18.49 -1.83
C ARG A 83 3.90 19.37 -1.92
N PRO A 84 4.06 20.13 -3.02
CA PRO A 84 5.11 21.14 -3.15
C PRO A 84 4.97 22.27 -2.11
N PRO A 85 6.07 22.94 -1.73
CA PRO A 85 7.43 22.79 -2.26
C PRO A 85 8.25 21.66 -1.59
N SER A 86 7.77 21.10 -0.49
CA SER A 86 8.51 20.12 0.32
C SER A 86 8.51 18.71 -0.27
N SER A 87 7.56 18.38 -1.13
CA SER A 87 7.42 17.05 -1.74
C SER A 87 6.76 17.14 -3.13
N PHE A 88 6.62 16.00 -3.79
CA PHE A 88 5.88 15.87 -5.05
C PHE A 88 4.40 15.60 -4.78
N TRP A 89 3.54 15.90 -5.75
CA TRP A 89 2.15 15.45 -5.69
C TRP A 89 2.08 13.93 -5.84
N PRO A 90 1.20 13.24 -5.10
CA PRO A 90 1.03 11.79 -5.22
C PRO A 90 0.34 11.43 -6.55
N SER A 91 0.56 10.20 -7.00
CA SER A 91 -0.06 9.61 -8.19
C SER A 91 -0.67 8.25 -7.89
N ASP A 92 -1.37 7.65 -8.85
CA ASP A 92 -1.86 6.27 -8.74
C ASP A 92 -0.72 5.25 -8.57
N LEU A 93 0.52 5.59 -8.90
CA LEU A 93 1.67 4.66 -8.80
C LEU A 93 2.59 4.96 -7.63
N PHE A 94 2.58 6.19 -7.12
CA PHE A 94 3.56 6.62 -6.13
C PHE A 94 2.99 7.66 -5.18
N VAL A 95 3.13 7.39 -3.88
CA VAL A 95 2.89 8.35 -2.81
C VAL A 95 4.22 8.61 -2.10
N PRO A 96 4.74 9.85 -2.09
CA PRO A 96 5.97 10.19 -1.39
C PRO A 96 5.96 9.77 0.09
N SER A 97 7.08 9.21 0.56
CA SER A 97 7.26 8.73 1.95
C SER A 97 6.25 7.66 2.40
N ALA A 98 5.60 6.98 1.45
CA ALA A 98 4.63 5.92 1.73
C ALA A 98 5.17 4.53 1.36
N ASN A 99 6.50 4.34 1.36
CA ASN A 99 7.03 2.98 1.21
C ASN A 99 6.74 2.17 2.49
N PHE A 100 6.65 0.85 2.36
CA PHE A 100 6.25 -0.02 3.47
C PHE A 100 7.11 0.16 4.72
N ILE A 101 8.43 0.27 4.57
CA ILE A 101 9.36 0.40 5.70
C ILE A 101 9.15 1.73 6.39
N ASP A 102 9.12 2.83 5.64
CA ASP A 102 8.91 4.18 6.18
C ASP A 102 7.59 4.27 6.95
N ILE A 103 6.50 3.72 6.39
CA ILE A 103 5.21 3.72 7.08
C ILE A 103 5.31 2.96 8.39
N VAL A 104 5.87 1.74 8.36
CA VAL A 104 5.96 0.89 9.55
C VAL A 104 6.79 1.53 10.66
N GLU A 105 7.89 2.19 10.32
CA GLU A 105 8.74 2.90 11.28
C GLU A 105 8.03 4.09 11.94
N HIS A 106 7.08 4.71 11.25
CA HIS A 106 6.36 5.89 11.73
C HIS A 106 4.93 5.61 12.23
N MET A 107 4.47 4.36 12.18
CA MET A 107 3.18 3.99 12.75
C MET A 107 3.19 4.19 14.27
N ASP A 108 2.17 4.87 14.78
CA ASP A 108 1.92 4.97 16.22
C ASP A 108 1.27 3.67 16.71
N LEU A 109 2.13 2.68 17.00
CA LEU A 109 1.75 1.38 17.49
C LEU A 109 2.08 1.30 18.98
N ASP A 110 1.19 0.69 19.77
CA ASP A 110 1.56 0.31 21.12
C ASP A 110 2.73 -0.71 21.09
N ARG A 111 3.48 -0.78 22.20
CA ARG A 111 4.65 -1.67 22.29
C ARG A 111 4.29 -3.15 22.12
N GLU A 112 3.08 -3.54 22.46
CA GLU A 112 2.60 -4.91 22.37
C GLU A 112 2.44 -5.30 20.89
N LEU A 113 1.82 -4.43 20.10
CA LEU A 113 1.57 -4.57 18.67
C LEU A 113 2.88 -4.55 17.87
N GLN A 114 3.82 -3.65 18.20
CA GLN A 114 5.17 -3.64 17.61
C GLN A 114 5.91 -4.96 17.86
N THR A 115 5.88 -5.43 19.11
CA THR A 115 6.53 -6.69 19.50
C THR A 115 5.89 -7.86 18.75
N PHE A 116 4.57 -7.87 18.60
CA PHE A 116 3.86 -8.91 17.87
C PHE A 116 4.25 -8.93 16.39
N ILE A 117 4.23 -7.77 15.70
CA ILE A 117 4.64 -7.66 14.29
C ILE A 117 6.07 -8.17 14.12
N ALA A 118 6.99 -7.74 14.97
CA ALA A 118 8.38 -8.19 14.96
C ALA A 118 8.49 -9.71 15.13
N MET A 119 7.75 -10.29 16.08
CA MET A 119 7.74 -11.74 16.31
C MET A 119 7.14 -12.51 15.14
N HIS A 120 6.09 -11.99 14.49
CA HIS A 120 5.49 -12.61 13.31
C HIS A 120 6.46 -12.58 12.12
N ALA A 121 7.14 -11.46 11.89
CA ALA A 121 8.17 -11.32 10.87
C ALA A 121 9.36 -12.28 11.10
N LEU A 122 9.81 -12.41 12.35
CA LEU A 122 10.87 -13.35 12.75
C LEU A 122 10.47 -14.81 12.55
N ARG A 123 9.19 -15.18 12.82
CA ARG A 123 8.67 -16.53 12.59
C ARG A 123 8.66 -16.90 11.11
N ARG A 124 8.13 -16.02 10.25
CA ARG A 124 8.18 -16.20 8.79
C ARG A 124 9.61 -16.41 8.27
N ARG A 125 10.60 -15.72 8.84
CA ARG A 125 12.02 -15.88 8.45
C ARG A 125 12.60 -17.24 8.84
N LYS A 126 12.15 -17.83 9.95
CA LYS A 126 12.57 -19.18 10.36
C LYS A 126 11.93 -20.25 9.48
N ASP A 127 10.65 -20.11 9.14
CA ASP A 127 9.94 -21.08 8.29
C ASP A 127 10.49 -21.11 6.85
N VAL A 128 10.89 -19.95 6.31
CA VAL A 128 11.59 -19.87 5.01
C VAL A 128 12.93 -20.62 5.03
N LYS A 129 13.68 -20.56 6.14
CA LYS A 129 14.94 -21.30 6.26
C LYS A 129 14.72 -22.80 6.38
N VAL A 130 13.69 -23.26 7.08
CA VAL A 130 13.38 -24.69 7.24
C VAL A 130 13.00 -25.31 5.89
N ASN A 131 12.15 -24.64 5.10
CA ASN A 131 11.69 -25.15 3.80
C ASN A 131 12.79 -25.20 2.73
N LEU A 132 13.79 -24.32 2.78
CA LEU A 132 14.95 -24.36 1.87
C LEU A 132 15.91 -25.53 2.17
N THR A 133 15.90 -26.06 3.39
CA THR A 133 16.69 -27.26 3.75
C THR A 133 16.01 -28.57 3.35
N THR A 134 14.67 -28.61 3.31
CA THR A 134 13.91 -29.84 3.00
C THR A 134 13.83 -30.13 1.49
N GLN A 135 14.13 -29.16 0.61
CA GLN A 135 14.20 -29.35 -0.85
C GLN A 135 15.57 -29.83 -1.38
N LYS A 136 16.53 -30.16 -0.50
CA LYS A 136 17.87 -30.66 -0.86
C LYS A 136 18.14 -32.11 -0.39
N SER A 137 17.14 -32.97 -0.36
CA SER A 137 17.32 -34.41 -0.07
C SER A 137 16.59 -35.27 -1.06
#